data_AF-A0A081BFG4-F1
#
_entry.id   AF-A0A081BFG4-F1
#
_cell.length_a   1.000
_cell.length_b   1.000
_cell.length_c   1.000
_cell.angle_alpha   90.00
_cell.angle_beta   90.00
_cell.angle_gamma   90.00
#
_symmetry.space_group_name_H-M   'P 1'
#
loop_
_entity.id
_entity.type
_entity.pdbx_description
1 polymer ?
#
loop_
_entity_poly.entity_id
_entity_poly.type
_entity_poly.pdbx_seq_one_letter_code
_entity_poly.pdbx_strand_id
1 'polypeptide(L)'
;MNSRGLDLQPTDIIKADIIGKIPDEHIRKVYTDKWEGMEVDLTRSGFNELFSYIRMIYAKDKAKRSLLEEFREHVFPQNSDPITFIDEVLEPFSAALSEIRTASYTATTGAESVNSYIRWLNRIDNSDWIPPALLFLKENKHKPARVTRFFKLLERLAAFMHVYRCNVNQRIETYGFLIAEIEDGIDPDDMEELYFDEEWSEEFKAALDGDIYRLTPRRRNYIILRLDSFISDGAATYDPKVLTVEHVLPQTIDEKGEWAKWWPDEEERKAWTHRIANLVPLNKKRNSAAQNYKFLEKCKIYFSGAKSVSSYALTSQVIGQKRWTPEVLKARQEHLIKVFMDGWELH
;
A
#
# COMPACT_ATOMS: atom_id res chain seq x y z
N MET A 1 -14.60 -31.73 -10.83
CA MET A 1 -14.11 -31.12 -12.09
C MET A 1 -15.23 -30.31 -12.69
N ASN A 2 -14.99 -29.02 -13.00
CA ASN A 2 -15.93 -28.22 -13.77
C ASN A 2 -15.81 -28.53 -15.27
N SER A 3 -16.69 -27.94 -16.10
CA SER A 3 -16.72 -28.10 -17.57
C SER A 3 -15.42 -27.68 -18.29
N ARG A 4 -14.45 -27.10 -17.57
CA ARG A 4 -13.14 -26.66 -18.04
C ARG A 4 -11.97 -27.54 -17.53
N GLY A 5 -12.26 -28.65 -16.83
CA GLY A 5 -11.24 -29.60 -16.34
C GLY A 5 -10.43 -29.10 -15.13
N LEU A 6 -10.87 -28.03 -14.47
CA LEU A 6 -10.23 -27.46 -13.28
C LEU A 6 -10.93 -27.90 -11.98
N ASP A 7 -10.22 -27.81 -10.86
CA ASP A 7 -10.80 -27.97 -9.52
C ASP A 7 -11.91 -26.93 -9.30
N LEU A 8 -13.04 -27.35 -8.72
CA LEU A 8 -14.16 -26.44 -8.42
C LEU A 8 -13.72 -25.41 -7.38
N GLN A 9 -13.93 -24.13 -7.69
CA GLN A 9 -13.79 -23.05 -6.72
C GLN A 9 -15.11 -22.82 -5.97
N PRO A 10 -15.07 -22.24 -4.75
CA PRO A 10 -16.29 -21.86 -4.04
C PRO A 10 -17.21 -20.96 -4.87
N THR A 11 -16.64 -20.09 -5.71
CA THR A 11 -17.38 -19.21 -6.63
C THR A 11 -18.19 -19.99 -7.68
N ASP A 12 -17.70 -21.16 -8.14
CA ASP A 12 -18.44 -22.03 -9.07
C ASP A 12 -19.73 -22.56 -8.41
N ILE A 13 -19.66 -22.91 -7.11
CA ILE A 13 -20.81 -23.40 -6.34
C ILE A 13 -21.78 -22.25 -6.03
N ILE A 14 -21.25 -21.09 -5.61
CA ILE A 14 -22.06 -19.90 -5.35
C ILE A 14 -22.80 -19.47 -6.63
N LYS A 15 -22.13 -19.49 -7.79
CA LYS A 15 -22.76 -19.20 -9.09
C LYS A 15 -23.95 -20.13 -9.33
N ALA A 16 -23.77 -21.44 -9.14
CA ALA A 16 -24.85 -22.42 -9.33
C ALA A 16 -26.04 -22.17 -8.39
N ASP A 17 -25.78 -21.86 -7.12
CA ASP A 17 -26.80 -21.56 -6.10
C ASP A 17 -27.61 -20.29 -6.42
N ILE A 18 -26.97 -19.26 -6.99
CA ILE A 18 -27.61 -17.97 -7.31
C ILE A 18 -28.34 -18.06 -8.65
N ILE A 19 -27.62 -18.42 -9.71
CA ILE A 19 -28.16 -18.48 -11.07
C ILE A 19 -29.24 -19.55 -11.19
N GLY A 20 -29.12 -20.66 -10.45
CA GLY A 20 -30.13 -21.72 -10.43
C GLY A 20 -31.49 -21.29 -9.89
N LYS A 21 -31.56 -20.20 -9.10
CA LYS A 21 -32.81 -19.62 -8.60
C LYS A 21 -33.56 -18.78 -9.63
N ILE A 22 -32.91 -18.41 -10.74
CA ILE A 22 -33.55 -17.64 -11.83
C ILE A 22 -34.46 -18.61 -12.62
N PRO A 23 -35.80 -18.42 -12.64
CA PRO A 23 -36.71 -19.38 -13.25
C PRO A 23 -36.61 -19.43 -14.78
N ASP A 24 -36.50 -18.26 -15.41
CA ASP A 24 -36.47 -18.11 -16.85
C ASP A 24 -35.10 -18.48 -17.43
N GLU A 25 -35.08 -19.36 -18.43
CA GLU A 25 -33.85 -19.90 -19.03
C GLU A 25 -33.07 -18.85 -19.84
N HIS A 26 -33.77 -17.94 -20.53
CA HIS A 26 -33.14 -16.88 -21.30
C HIS A 26 -32.47 -15.87 -20.36
N ILE A 27 -33.16 -15.45 -19.30
CA ILE A 27 -32.59 -14.58 -18.26
C ILE A 27 -31.42 -15.29 -17.59
N ARG A 28 -31.56 -16.57 -17.23
CA ARG A 28 -30.47 -17.36 -16.63
C ARG A 28 -29.21 -17.34 -17.49
N LYS A 29 -29.34 -17.46 -18.80
CA LYS A 29 -28.22 -17.37 -19.74
C LYS A 29 -27.56 -15.99 -19.72
N VAL A 30 -28.36 -14.91 -19.77
CA VAL A 30 -27.84 -13.52 -19.70
C VAL A 30 -27.00 -13.30 -18.44
N TYR A 31 -27.48 -13.73 -17.27
CA TYR A 31 -26.75 -13.57 -16.01
C TYR A 31 -25.57 -14.53 -15.87
N THR A 32 -25.61 -15.70 -16.54
CA THR A 32 -24.46 -16.59 -16.65
C THR A 32 -23.33 -15.93 -17.44
N ASP A 33 -23.65 -15.33 -18.58
CA ASP A 33 -22.69 -14.63 -19.44
C ASP A 33 -22.12 -13.40 -18.72
N LYS A 34 -22.96 -12.63 -18.00
CA LYS A 34 -22.52 -11.49 -17.17
C LYS A 34 -21.54 -11.90 -16.08
N TRP A 35 -21.84 -12.98 -15.36
CA TRP A 35 -20.95 -13.55 -14.35
C TRP A 35 -19.60 -13.97 -14.93
N GLU A 36 -19.62 -14.68 -16.06
CA GLU A 36 -18.39 -15.14 -16.72
C GLU A 36 -17.56 -13.99 -17.26
N GLY A 37 -18.20 -12.92 -17.74
CA GLY A 37 -17.52 -11.69 -18.14
C GLY A 37 -16.71 -11.09 -16.98
N MET A 38 -17.33 -10.93 -15.81
CA MET A 38 -16.64 -10.43 -14.62
C MET A 38 -15.50 -11.35 -14.15
N GLU A 39 -15.67 -12.67 -14.26
CA GLU A 39 -14.61 -13.63 -13.93
C GLU A 39 -13.41 -13.50 -14.88
N VAL A 40 -13.67 -13.30 -16.18
CA VAL A 40 -12.62 -13.09 -17.19
C VAL A 40 -11.87 -11.79 -16.90
N ASP A 41 -12.60 -10.70 -16.66
CA ASP A 41 -12.01 -9.37 -16.43
C ASP A 41 -11.12 -9.33 -15.19
N LEU A 42 -11.55 -9.99 -14.10
CA LEU A 42 -10.78 -10.04 -12.84
C LEU A 42 -9.78 -11.19 -12.77
N THR A 43 -9.78 -12.09 -13.76
CA THR A 43 -9.20 -13.45 -13.69
C THR A 43 -9.86 -14.33 -12.63
N ARG A 44 -9.77 -15.65 -12.82
CA ARG A 44 -10.33 -16.64 -11.89
C ARG A 44 -9.89 -16.45 -10.43
N SER A 45 -8.62 -16.13 -10.17
CA SER A 45 -8.14 -15.91 -8.80
C SER A 45 -8.65 -14.60 -8.22
N GLY A 46 -8.60 -13.51 -8.99
CA GLY A 46 -9.08 -12.20 -8.54
C GLY A 46 -10.59 -12.18 -8.33
N PHE A 47 -11.34 -12.91 -9.15
CA PHE A 47 -12.77 -13.10 -8.95
C PHE A 47 -13.06 -13.89 -7.66
N ASN A 48 -12.28 -14.92 -7.33
CA ASN A 48 -12.43 -15.60 -6.04
C ASN A 48 -12.04 -14.71 -4.83
N GLU A 49 -11.04 -13.84 -4.98
CA GLU A 49 -10.68 -12.83 -3.97
C GLU A 49 -11.82 -11.82 -3.75
N LEU A 50 -12.49 -11.37 -4.82
CA LEU A 50 -13.65 -10.48 -4.74
C LEU A 50 -14.71 -10.99 -3.77
N PHE A 51 -15.02 -12.29 -3.81
CA PHE A 51 -16.00 -12.87 -2.89
C PHE A 51 -15.52 -12.79 -1.43
N SER A 52 -14.23 -13.03 -1.18
CA SER A 52 -13.66 -12.86 0.16
C SER A 52 -13.79 -11.41 0.66
N TYR A 53 -13.59 -10.42 -0.23
CA TYR A 53 -13.76 -9.01 0.11
C TYR A 53 -15.22 -8.63 0.35
N ILE A 54 -16.15 -9.06 -0.52
CA ILE A 54 -17.59 -8.87 -0.31
C ILE A 54 -17.98 -9.47 1.05
N ARG A 55 -17.56 -10.70 1.35
CA ARG A 55 -17.84 -11.31 2.64
C ARG A 55 -17.29 -10.49 3.81
N MET A 56 -16.09 -9.90 3.69
CA MET A 56 -15.56 -9.02 4.73
C MET A 56 -16.40 -7.75 4.91
N ILE A 57 -16.92 -7.16 3.83
CA ILE A 57 -17.82 -5.99 3.90
C ILE A 57 -19.09 -6.32 4.69
N TYR A 58 -19.72 -7.46 4.42
CA TYR A 58 -20.96 -7.85 5.12
C TYR A 58 -20.73 -8.37 6.54
N ALA A 59 -19.65 -9.11 6.79
CA ALA A 59 -19.41 -9.77 8.08
C ALA A 59 -18.62 -8.90 9.07
N LYS A 60 -17.71 -8.05 8.57
CA LYS A 60 -16.82 -7.15 9.35
C LYS A 60 -16.02 -7.83 10.47
N ASP A 61 -15.81 -9.14 10.35
CA ASP A 61 -15.08 -9.99 11.29
C ASP A 61 -14.22 -10.98 10.51
N LYS A 62 -13.29 -11.69 11.14
CA LYS A 62 -12.48 -12.73 10.51
C LYS A 62 -13.33 -13.92 10.06
N ALA A 63 -13.01 -14.50 8.90
CA ALA A 63 -13.63 -15.73 8.43
C ALA A 63 -13.31 -16.91 9.37
N LYS A 64 -14.36 -17.67 9.73
CA LYS A 64 -14.28 -18.83 10.64
C LYS A 64 -14.59 -20.14 9.91
N ARG A 65 -15.29 -20.06 8.77
CA ARG A 65 -15.75 -21.21 7.98
C ARG A 65 -15.36 -21.07 6.51
N SER A 66 -15.82 -22.01 5.68
CA SER A 66 -15.61 -21.91 4.23
C SER A 66 -16.33 -20.68 3.65
N LEU A 67 -15.81 -20.16 2.53
CA LEU A 67 -16.38 -19.00 1.87
C LEU A 67 -17.88 -19.17 1.55
N LEU A 68 -18.29 -20.36 1.14
CA LEU A 68 -19.69 -20.66 0.83
C LEU A 68 -20.60 -20.57 2.07
N GLU A 69 -20.15 -21.10 3.21
CA GLU A 69 -20.90 -21.05 4.46
C GLU A 69 -21.03 -19.61 4.96
N GLU A 70 -19.94 -18.85 4.90
CA GLU A 70 -19.91 -17.44 5.28
C GLU A 70 -20.82 -16.58 4.38
N PHE A 71 -20.89 -16.85 3.08
CA PHE A 71 -21.83 -16.17 2.17
C PHE A 71 -23.29 -16.44 2.52
N ARG A 72 -23.61 -17.70 2.84
CA ARG A 72 -24.96 -18.10 3.26
C ARG A 72 -25.38 -17.45 4.58
N GLU A 73 -24.43 -17.23 5.48
CA GLU A 73 -24.69 -16.63 6.78
C GLU A 73 -24.75 -15.10 6.75
N HIS A 74 -23.85 -14.44 6.02
CA HIS A 74 -23.68 -12.98 6.12
C HIS A 74 -24.16 -12.20 4.88
N VAL A 75 -24.04 -12.76 3.68
CA VAL A 75 -24.28 -12.03 2.42
C VAL A 75 -25.68 -12.28 1.88
N PHE A 76 -26.08 -13.54 1.69
CA PHE A 76 -27.36 -13.90 1.07
C PHE A 76 -28.62 -13.49 1.85
N PRO A 77 -28.63 -13.45 3.20
CA PRO A 77 -29.82 -12.99 3.92
C PRO A 77 -30.24 -11.55 3.56
N GLN A 78 -29.27 -10.72 3.18
CA GLN A 78 -29.48 -9.34 2.75
C GLN A 78 -29.64 -9.21 1.22
N ASN A 79 -29.37 -10.30 0.47
CA ASN A 79 -29.31 -10.32 -0.99
C ASN A 79 -30.00 -11.59 -1.52
N SER A 80 -31.28 -11.74 -1.19
CA SER A 80 -32.03 -12.95 -1.49
C SER A 80 -32.43 -13.08 -2.96
N ASP A 81 -32.61 -11.94 -3.65
CA ASP A 81 -32.89 -11.89 -5.08
C ASP A 81 -31.59 -12.04 -5.92
N PRO A 82 -31.50 -13.07 -6.80
CA PRO A 82 -30.31 -13.31 -7.61
C PRO A 82 -29.93 -12.17 -8.55
N ILE A 83 -30.91 -11.50 -9.14
CA ILE A 83 -30.69 -10.45 -10.14
C ILE A 83 -30.18 -9.21 -9.43
N THR A 84 -30.86 -8.78 -8.37
CA THR A 84 -30.44 -7.66 -7.53
C THR A 84 -29.04 -7.89 -6.96
N PHE A 85 -28.72 -9.10 -6.48
CA PHE A 85 -27.36 -9.40 -6.02
C PHE A 85 -26.32 -9.19 -7.13
N ILE A 86 -26.57 -9.70 -8.34
CA ILE A 86 -25.60 -9.57 -9.43
C ILE A 86 -25.44 -8.11 -9.87
N ASP A 87 -26.55 -7.38 -10.01
CA ASP A 87 -26.57 -6.02 -10.55
C ASP A 87 -26.12 -4.96 -9.54
N GLU A 88 -26.48 -5.10 -8.26
CA GLU A 88 -26.26 -4.06 -7.25
C GLU A 88 -25.08 -4.36 -6.31
N VAL A 89 -24.63 -5.62 -6.25
CA VAL A 89 -23.50 -6.04 -5.41
C VAL A 89 -22.34 -6.51 -6.26
N LEU A 90 -22.50 -7.61 -6.98
CA LEU A 90 -21.36 -8.28 -7.62
C LEU A 90 -20.72 -7.44 -8.74
N GLU A 91 -21.53 -6.89 -9.65
CA GLU A 91 -21.02 -6.07 -10.75
C GLU A 91 -20.35 -4.77 -10.29
N PRO A 92 -20.95 -3.94 -9.42
CA PRO A 92 -20.31 -2.73 -8.92
C PRO A 92 -19.01 -3.01 -8.17
N PHE A 93 -18.98 -4.08 -7.34
CA PHE A 93 -17.75 -4.46 -6.66
C PHE A 93 -16.69 -5.04 -7.61
N SER A 94 -17.10 -5.74 -8.66
CA SER A 94 -16.19 -6.20 -9.71
C SER A 94 -15.52 -5.03 -10.44
N ALA A 95 -16.31 -4.03 -10.83
CA ALA A 95 -15.81 -2.81 -11.46
C ALA A 95 -14.86 -2.04 -10.53
N ALA A 96 -15.24 -1.84 -9.26
CA ALA A 96 -14.40 -1.17 -8.27
C ALA A 96 -13.07 -1.92 -8.04
N LEU A 97 -13.08 -3.26 -7.97
CA LEU A 97 -11.87 -4.05 -7.81
C LEU A 97 -10.95 -3.94 -9.02
N SER A 98 -11.51 -3.92 -10.23
CA SER A 98 -10.73 -3.71 -11.45
C SER A 98 -10.00 -2.36 -11.42
N GLU A 99 -10.70 -1.28 -11.04
CA GLU A 99 -10.12 0.06 -10.91
C GLU A 99 -9.02 0.13 -9.85
N ILE A 100 -9.23 -0.50 -8.68
CA ILE A 100 -8.24 -0.55 -7.60
C ILE A 100 -7.00 -1.36 -8.01
N ARG A 101 -7.17 -2.53 -8.63
CA ARG A 101 -6.02 -3.37 -9.03
C ARG A 101 -5.17 -2.73 -10.11
N THR A 102 -5.80 -1.95 -10.99
CA THR A 102 -5.12 -1.30 -12.12
C THR A 102 -4.76 0.16 -11.87
N ALA A 103 -5.17 0.73 -10.72
CA ALA A 103 -5.05 2.16 -10.42
C ALA A 103 -5.55 3.02 -11.59
N SER A 104 -6.79 2.75 -12.02
CA SER A 104 -7.41 3.34 -13.21
C SER A 104 -8.74 4.05 -12.91
N TYR A 105 -8.93 4.52 -11.68
CA TYR A 105 -10.06 5.39 -11.32
C TYR A 105 -10.16 6.57 -12.28
N THR A 106 -11.38 6.87 -12.72
CA THR A 106 -11.68 7.95 -13.67
C THR A 106 -12.64 8.95 -13.06
N ALA A 107 -12.30 10.23 -13.22
CA ALA A 107 -13.11 11.36 -12.79
C ALA A 107 -12.70 12.63 -13.56
N THR A 108 -13.55 13.65 -13.54
CA THR A 108 -13.26 14.97 -14.13
C THR A 108 -12.09 15.68 -13.45
N THR A 109 -11.88 15.42 -12.15
CA THR A 109 -10.81 16.00 -11.33
C THR A 109 -10.32 14.98 -10.31
N GLY A 110 -9.08 15.08 -9.83
CA GLY A 110 -8.57 14.25 -8.71
C GLY A 110 -8.22 12.80 -9.07
N ALA A 111 -8.51 12.35 -10.30
CA ALA A 111 -8.25 10.98 -10.73
C ALA A 111 -6.78 10.55 -10.59
N GLU A 112 -5.85 11.44 -10.96
CA GLU A 112 -4.41 11.17 -10.83
C GLU A 112 -3.99 10.98 -9.36
N SER A 113 -4.50 11.80 -8.45
CA SER A 113 -4.22 11.71 -7.01
C SER A 113 -4.75 10.39 -6.43
N VAL A 114 -6.02 10.04 -6.72
CA VAL A 114 -6.61 8.75 -6.29
C VAL A 114 -5.79 7.58 -6.82
N ASN A 115 -5.44 7.59 -8.11
CA ASN A 115 -4.64 6.53 -8.71
C ASN A 115 -3.22 6.48 -8.11
N SER A 116 -2.65 7.61 -7.70
CA SER A 116 -1.38 7.64 -6.97
C SER A 116 -1.49 6.93 -5.63
N TYR A 117 -2.52 7.24 -4.82
CA TYR A 117 -2.76 6.56 -3.54
C TYR A 117 -3.02 5.06 -3.71
N ILE A 118 -3.82 4.67 -4.69
CA ILE A 118 -4.06 3.25 -5.03
C ILE A 118 -2.75 2.54 -5.38
N ARG A 119 -1.85 3.17 -6.14
CA ARG A 119 -0.52 2.58 -6.44
C ARG A 119 0.34 2.40 -5.19
N TRP A 120 0.20 3.25 -4.19
CA TRP A 120 0.90 3.08 -2.90
C TRP A 120 0.28 1.97 -2.06
N LEU A 121 -1.05 1.92 -1.97
CA LEU A 121 -1.78 0.83 -1.31
C LEU A 121 -1.43 -0.54 -1.93
N ASN A 122 -1.37 -0.63 -3.26
CA ASN A 122 -0.97 -1.86 -3.98
C ASN A 122 0.49 -2.30 -3.74
N ARG A 123 1.33 -1.49 -3.09
CA ARG A 123 2.69 -1.88 -2.69
C ARG A 123 2.74 -2.53 -1.30
N ILE A 124 1.66 -2.44 -0.53
CA ILE A 124 1.51 -3.09 0.77
C ILE A 124 1.21 -4.57 0.54
N ASP A 125 1.80 -5.45 1.34
CA ASP A 125 1.77 -6.89 1.11
C ASP A 125 0.65 -7.64 1.83
N ASN A 126 -0.44 -6.93 2.11
CA ASN A 126 -1.72 -7.47 2.53
C ASN A 126 -2.84 -6.79 1.74
N SER A 127 -4.02 -7.40 1.76
CA SER A 127 -5.21 -6.95 1.04
C SER A 127 -6.35 -6.55 1.97
N ASP A 128 -6.09 -6.42 3.28
CA ASP A 128 -7.13 -6.15 4.28
C ASP A 128 -7.75 -4.74 4.11
N TRP A 129 -7.04 -3.83 3.44
CA TRP A 129 -7.52 -2.48 3.10
C TRP A 129 -8.46 -2.45 1.88
N ILE A 130 -8.54 -3.53 1.10
CA ILE A 130 -9.34 -3.57 -0.13
C ILE A 130 -10.85 -3.52 0.16
N PRO A 131 -11.41 -4.27 1.14
CA PRO A 131 -12.84 -4.19 1.49
C PRO A 131 -13.37 -2.77 1.74
N PRO A 132 -12.79 -1.93 2.64
CA PRO A 132 -13.26 -0.55 2.80
C PRO A 132 -13.04 0.29 1.54
N ALA A 133 -11.95 0.10 0.79
CA ALA A 133 -11.72 0.80 -0.47
C ALA A 133 -12.79 0.48 -1.53
N LEU A 134 -13.21 -0.77 -1.64
CA LEU A 134 -14.25 -1.23 -2.55
C LEU A 134 -15.59 -0.61 -2.20
N LEU A 135 -15.98 -0.67 -0.92
CA LEU A 135 -17.24 -0.10 -0.45
C LEU A 135 -17.30 1.39 -0.71
N PHE A 136 -16.25 2.12 -0.31
CA PHE A 136 -16.20 3.56 -0.49
C PHE A 136 -16.27 3.97 -1.95
N LEU A 137 -15.54 3.27 -2.83
CA LEU A 137 -15.53 3.57 -4.25
C LEU A 137 -16.88 3.27 -4.90
N LYS A 138 -17.53 2.14 -4.56
CA LYS A 138 -18.88 1.79 -5.02
C LYS A 138 -19.89 2.90 -4.71
N GLU A 139 -19.83 3.48 -3.52
CA GLU A 139 -20.82 4.45 -3.04
C GLU A 139 -20.51 5.90 -3.43
N ASN A 140 -19.24 6.25 -3.57
CA ASN A 140 -18.81 7.64 -3.71
C ASN A 140 -18.08 7.93 -5.03
N LYS A 141 -18.04 7.00 -5.99
CA LYS A 141 -17.31 7.14 -7.27
C LYS A 141 -17.46 8.51 -7.95
N HIS A 142 -18.68 9.06 -7.92
CA HIS A 142 -19.04 10.32 -8.57
C HIS A 142 -18.80 11.57 -7.71
N LYS A 143 -18.09 11.44 -6.58
CA LYS A 143 -17.70 12.54 -5.67
C LYS A 143 -16.17 12.64 -5.58
N PRO A 144 -15.47 13.16 -6.61
CA PRO A 144 -14.01 12.99 -6.72
C PRO A 144 -13.22 13.59 -5.57
N ALA A 145 -13.65 14.72 -5.00
CA ALA A 145 -12.99 15.32 -3.83
C ALA A 145 -13.06 14.40 -2.60
N ARG A 146 -14.24 13.82 -2.33
CA ARG A 146 -14.47 12.88 -1.22
C ARG A 146 -13.68 11.58 -1.41
N VAL A 147 -13.68 11.02 -2.62
CA VAL A 147 -12.84 9.86 -2.99
C VAL A 147 -11.35 10.16 -2.81
N THR A 148 -10.89 11.32 -3.27
CA THR A 148 -9.49 11.75 -3.12
C THR A 148 -9.10 11.84 -1.65
N ARG A 149 -9.96 12.44 -0.80
CA ARG A 149 -9.69 12.57 0.63
C ARG A 149 -9.63 11.20 1.31
N PHE A 150 -10.62 10.35 1.07
CA PHE A 150 -10.65 9.00 1.64
C PHE A 150 -9.42 8.17 1.26
N PHE A 151 -9.04 8.10 -0.03
CA PHE A 151 -7.88 7.31 -0.43
C PHE A 151 -6.55 7.85 0.11
N LYS A 152 -6.44 9.17 0.34
CA LYS A 152 -5.29 9.75 1.03
C LYS A 152 -5.19 9.25 2.47
N LEU A 153 -6.31 9.29 3.20
CA LEU A 153 -6.38 8.88 4.61
C LEU A 153 -6.25 7.36 4.77
N LEU A 154 -6.87 6.58 3.89
CA LEU A 154 -6.73 5.12 3.86
C LEU A 154 -5.27 4.71 3.60
N GLU A 155 -4.56 5.41 2.69
CA GLU A 155 -3.14 5.16 2.45
C GLU A 155 -2.29 5.42 3.69
N ARG A 156 -2.59 6.47 4.45
CA ARG A 156 -1.93 6.76 5.74
C ARG A 156 -2.17 5.67 6.77
N LEU A 157 -3.42 5.27 6.97
CA LEU A 157 -3.78 4.19 7.92
C LEU A 157 -3.08 2.87 7.54
N ALA A 158 -3.13 2.51 6.26
CA ALA A 158 -2.48 1.30 5.75
C ALA A 158 -0.95 1.37 5.89
N ALA A 159 -0.35 2.55 5.62
CA ALA A 159 1.08 2.81 5.83
C ALA A 159 1.47 2.58 7.29
N PHE A 160 0.72 3.19 8.22
CA PHE A 160 0.95 3.06 9.66
C PHE A 160 0.94 1.59 10.08
N MET A 161 -0.14 0.85 9.79
CA MET A 161 -0.25 -0.56 10.16
C MET A 161 0.83 -1.43 9.51
N HIS A 162 1.26 -1.07 8.29
CA HIS A 162 2.36 -1.75 7.62
C HIS A 162 3.71 -1.52 8.32
N VAL A 163 3.99 -0.30 8.79
CA VAL A 163 5.24 0.08 9.48
C VAL A 163 5.26 -0.39 10.93
N TYR A 164 4.18 -0.15 11.68
CA TYR A 164 4.01 -0.52 13.10
C TYR A 164 3.85 -2.04 13.32
N ARG A 165 3.61 -2.80 12.24
CA ARG A 165 3.53 -4.28 12.23
C ARG A 165 2.27 -4.83 12.89
N CYS A 166 1.14 -4.13 12.74
CA CYS A 166 -0.16 -4.63 13.19
C CYS A 166 -0.41 -6.04 12.61
N ASN A 167 -0.82 -6.96 13.48
CA ASN A 167 -1.10 -8.32 13.09
C ASN A 167 -2.42 -8.40 12.29
N VAL A 168 -2.70 -9.55 11.67
CA VAL A 168 -3.87 -9.70 10.80
C VAL A 168 -5.20 -9.47 11.53
N ASN A 169 -5.31 -9.82 12.82
CA ASN A 169 -6.56 -9.63 13.56
C ASN A 169 -6.79 -8.13 13.83
N GLN A 170 -5.75 -7.39 14.23
CA GLN A 170 -5.84 -5.93 14.42
C GLN A 170 -6.26 -5.23 13.12
N ARG A 171 -5.65 -5.60 11.98
CA ARG A 171 -6.03 -4.99 10.69
C ARG A 171 -7.47 -5.30 10.29
N ILE A 172 -7.92 -6.55 10.49
CA ILE A 172 -9.30 -6.95 10.18
C ILE A 172 -10.30 -6.16 11.02
N GLU A 173 -10.01 -5.98 12.32
CA GLU A 173 -10.85 -5.24 13.26
C GLU A 173 -10.95 -3.76 12.86
N THR A 174 -9.81 -3.06 12.72
CA THR A 174 -9.74 -1.67 12.25
C THR A 174 -10.50 -1.47 10.94
N TYR A 175 -10.26 -2.30 9.93
CA TYR A 175 -10.98 -2.17 8.66
C TYR A 175 -12.45 -2.58 8.75
N GLY A 176 -12.83 -3.44 9.70
CA GLY A 176 -14.23 -3.75 9.99
C GLY A 176 -14.98 -2.56 10.57
N PHE A 177 -14.37 -1.82 11.50
CA PHE A 177 -14.91 -0.57 12.01
C PHE A 177 -14.99 0.50 10.93
N LEU A 178 -13.94 0.66 10.12
CA LEU A 178 -13.94 1.61 9.00
C LEU A 178 -15.07 1.31 8.00
N ILE A 179 -15.35 0.02 7.72
CA ILE A 179 -16.49 -0.37 6.88
C ILE A 179 -17.82 0.09 7.50
N ALA A 180 -18.00 -0.02 8.81
CA ALA A 180 -19.20 0.44 9.48
C ALA A 180 -19.36 1.97 9.38
N GLU A 181 -18.29 2.74 9.55
CA GLU A 181 -18.32 4.21 9.38
C GLU A 181 -18.67 4.64 7.96
N ILE A 182 -18.22 3.88 6.95
CA ILE A 182 -18.59 4.11 5.55
C ILE A 182 -20.09 3.89 5.35
N GLU A 183 -20.65 2.80 5.87
CA GLU A 183 -22.09 2.50 5.78
C GLU A 183 -22.96 3.54 6.51
N ASP A 184 -22.47 4.08 7.62
CA ASP A 184 -23.11 5.18 8.35
C ASP A 184 -23.01 6.53 7.61
N GLY A 185 -22.28 6.59 6.49
CA GLY A 185 -22.17 7.75 5.63
C GLY A 185 -21.25 8.85 6.18
N ILE A 186 -20.46 8.55 7.20
CA ILE A 186 -19.54 9.47 7.88
C ILE A 186 -18.57 10.06 6.85
N ASP A 187 -18.28 11.35 6.95
CA ASP A 187 -17.31 12.01 6.07
C ASP A 187 -15.88 11.56 6.42
N PRO A 188 -14.96 11.39 5.45
CA PRO A 188 -13.63 10.83 5.72
C PRO A 188 -12.81 11.53 6.80
N ASP A 189 -13.00 12.84 6.98
CA ASP A 189 -12.32 13.63 8.01
C ASP A 189 -12.92 13.45 9.42
N ASP A 190 -14.13 12.90 9.50
CA ASP A 190 -14.86 12.66 10.75
C ASP A 190 -14.83 11.16 11.16
N MET A 191 -14.17 10.30 10.36
CA MET A 191 -14.02 8.86 10.65
C MET A 191 -12.96 8.63 11.72
N GLU A 192 -13.32 7.93 12.79
CA GLU A 192 -12.46 7.58 13.93
C GLU A 192 -11.27 6.73 13.48
N GLU A 193 -11.48 5.73 12.62
CA GLU A 193 -10.41 4.83 12.18
C GLU A 193 -9.39 5.52 11.24
N LEU A 194 -9.77 6.65 10.63
CA LEU A 194 -8.89 7.45 9.77
C LEU A 194 -8.24 8.62 10.52
N TYR A 195 -8.72 8.94 11.72
CA TYR A 195 -8.19 9.97 12.58
C TYR A 195 -6.90 9.51 13.25
N PHE A 196 -5.87 10.35 13.22
CA PHE A 196 -4.61 10.13 13.90
C PHE A 196 -4.48 11.23 14.95
N ASP A 197 -4.68 10.87 16.22
CA ASP A 197 -4.43 11.77 17.34
C ASP A 197 -2.92 11.95 17.59
N GLU A 198 -2.59 12.72 18.63
CA GLU A 198 -1.20 12.99 19.03
C GLU A 198 -0.47 11.70 19.42
N GLU A 199 -1.15 10.73 20.04
CA GLU A 199 -0.56 9.46 20.48
C GLU A 199 -0.17 8.61 19.27
N TRP A 200 -1.11 8.35 18.35
CA TRP A 200 -0.85 7.59 17.14
C TRP A 200 0.17 8.26 16.22
N SER A 201 0.14 9.60 16.14
CA SER A 201 1.12 10.38 15.37
C SER A 201 2.53 10.22 15.93
N GLU A 202 2.70 10.28 17.26
CA GLU A 202 4.00 10.04 17.90
C GLU A 202 4.47 8.57 17.77
N GLU A 203 3.56 7.59 17.84
CA GLU A 203 3.91 6.18 17.58
C GLU A 203 4.42 5.98 16.15
N PHE A 204 3.74 6.56 15.16
CA PHE A 204 4.15 6.44 13.77
C PHE A 204 5.52 7.12 13.57
N LYS A 205 5.69 8.33 14.11
CA LYS A 205 6.96 9.05 14.09
C LYS A 205 8.09 8.26 14.74
N ALA A 206 7.86 7.65 15.90
CA ALA A 206 8.86 6.82 16.57
C ALA A 206 9.27 5.61 15.73
N ALA A 207 8.31 4.96 15.04
CA ALA A 207 8.61 3.87 14.13
C ALA A 207 9.42 4.31 12.91
N LEU A 208 9.16 5.50 12.38
CA LEU A 208 9.90 6.12 11.26
C LEU A 208 11.29 6.59 11.68
N ASP A 209 11.46 6.99 12.95
CA ASP A 209 12.75 7.42 13.50
C ASP A 209 13.70 6.25 13.82
N GLY A 210 13.19 5.02 13.90
CA GLY A 210 13.96 3.83 14.25
C GLY A 210 14.85 3.23 13.14
N ASP A 211 15.20 1.95 13.33
CA ASP A 211 16.08 1.17 12.44
C ASP A 211 15.36 0.70 11.16
N ILE A 212 15.12 1.62 10.22
CA ILE A 212 14.41 1.35 8.97
C ILE A 212 15.06 0.24 8.14
N TYR A 213 16.40 0.15 8.11
CA TYR A 213 17.09 -0.88 7.32
C TYR A 213 16.80 -2.31 7.81
N ARG A 214 16.52 -2.49 9.11
CA ARG A 214 16.28 -3.79 9.74
C ARG A 214 14.86 -4.29 9.56
N LEU A 215 13.96 -3.47 9.01
CA LEU A 215 12.63 -3.92 8.60
C LEU A 215 12.74 -4.94 7.46
N THR A 216 11.65 -5.69 7.25
CA THR A 216 11.57 -6.59 6.09
C THR A 216 11.77 -5.80 4.80
N PRO A 217 12.36 -6.40 3.74
CA PRO A 217 12.63 -5.68 2.50
C PRO A 217 11.41 -4.96 1.92
N ARG A 218 10.21 -5.54 2.04
CA ARG A 218 8.96 -4.92 1.56
C ARG A 218 8.64 -3.62 2.31
N ARG A 219 8.65 -3.65 3.64
CA ARG A 219 8.41 -2.47 4.50
C ARG A 219 9.44 -1.38 4.30
N ARG A 220 10.71 -1.75 4.37
CA ARG A 220 11.83 -0.82 4.16
C ARG A 220 11.72 -0.12 2.81
N ASN A 221 11.48 -0.89 1.74
CA ASN A 221 11.39 -0.34 0.39
C ASN A 221 10.17 0.57 0.23
N TYR A 222 9.02 0.21 0.82
CA TYR A 222 7.84 1.06 0.84
C TYR A 222 8.14 2.41 1.49
N ILE A 223 8.71 2.42 2.70
CA ILE A 223 9.04 3.66 3.44
C ILE A 223 9.99 4.56 2.65
N ILE A 224 11.09 4.00 2.13
CA ILE A 224 12.11 4.76 1.39
C ILE A 224 11.53 5.36 0.10
N LEU A 225 10.75 4.58 -0.65
CA LEU A 225 10.12 5.08 -1.88
C LEU A 225 9.03 6.10 -1.57
N ARG A 226 8.25 5.91 -0.50
CA ARG A 226 7.22 6.87 -0.11
C ARG A 226 7.82 8.20 0.30
N LEU A 227 8.91 8.18 1.06
CA LEU A 227 9.68 9.38 1.39
C LEU A 227 10.20 10.08 0.14
N ASP A 228 10.80 9.33 -0.79
CA ASP A 228 11.27 9.91 -2.05
C ASP A 228 10.12 10.57 -2.82
N SER A 229 8.93 9.97 -2.79
CA SER A 229 7.74 10.52 -3.45
C SER A 229 7.25 11.83 -2.84
N PHE A 230 7.38 11.99 -1.51
CA PHE A 230 7.04 13.23 -0.82
C PHE A 230 8.03 14.37 -1.12
N ILE A 231 9.28 14.03 -1.47
CA ILE A 231 10.32 15.00 -1.81
C ILE A 231 10.28 15.35 -3.30
N SER A 232 9.93 14.38 -4.16
CA SER A 232 9.84 14.58 -5.61
C SER A 232 8.64 15.45 -6.00
N ASP A 233 8.66 15.96 -7.23
CA ASP A 233 7.52 16.62 -7.86
C ASP A 233 6.40 15.66 -8.31
N GLY A 234 6.51 14.36 -7.97
CA GLY A 234 5.54 13.32 -8.32
C GLY A 234 5.71 12.72 -9.72
N ALA A 235 6.68 13.21 -10.53
CA ALA A 235 6.92 12.68 -11.88
C ALA A 235 7.71 11.36 -11.90
N ALA A 236 8.29 10.97 -10.76
CA ALA A 236 9.12 9.78 -10.66
C ALA A 236 8.28 8.49 -10.66
N THR A 237 8.55 7.60 -11.61
CA THR A 237 8.01 6.23 -11.60
C THR A 237 9.01 5.28 -10.93
N TYR A 238 8.55 4.57 -9.90
CA TYR A 238 9.39 3.66 -9.12
C TYR A 238 9.20 2.20 -9.54
N ASP A 239 10.24 1.58 -10.11
CA ASP A 239 10.32 0.13 -10.28
C ASP A 239 10.99 -0.51 -9.04
N PRO A 240 10.23 -1.19 -8.17
CA PRO A 240 10.78 -1.81 -6.96
C PRO A 240 11.70 -3.00 -7.27
N LYS A 241 11.65 -3.60 -8.47
CA LYS A 241 12.52 -4.74 -8.84
C LYS A 241 13.97 -4.35 -9.00
N VAL A 242 14.23 -3.09 -9.35
CA VAL A 242 15.58 -2.56 -9.54
C VAL A 242 16.08 -1.76 -8.32
N LEU A 243 15.20 -1.51 -7.35
CA LEU A 243 15.53 -0.81 -6.12
C LEU A 243 16.45 -1.64 -5.24
N THR A 244 17.55 -1.03 -4.84
CA THR A 244 18.39 -1.46 -3.74
C THR A 244 18.57 -0.29 -2.78
N VAL A 245 18.88 -0.60 -1.52
CA VAL A 245 19.13 0.42 -0.50
C VAL A 245 20.63 0.46 -0.24
N GLU A 246 21.20 1.66 -0.32
CA GLU A 246 22.60 1.93 -0.03
C GLU A 246 22.74 2.62 1.32
N HIS A 247 23.79 2.24 2.02
CA HIS A 247 24.25 2.86 3.26
C HIS A 247 25.33 3.88 2.94
N VAL A 248 25.02 5.17 3.07
CA VAL A 248 26.00 6.22 2.78
C VAL A 248 27.20 6.10 3.72
N LEU A 249 26.97 6.14 5.04
CA LEU A 249 27.87 5.62 6.06
C LEU A 249 27.83 4.09 6.00
N PRO A 250 28.93 3.40 5.65
CA PRO A 250 28.97 1.95 5.52
C PRO A 250 28.71 1.21 6.83
N GLN A 251 28.15 -0.01 6.74
CA GLN A 251 28.00 -0.90 7.89
C GLN A 251 29.35 -1.39 8.45
N THR A 252 30.35 -1.55 7.59
CA THR A 252 31.72 -1.91 7.97
C THR A 252 32.66 -0.83 7.48
N ILE A 253 33.47 -0.28 8.40
CA ILE A 253 34.40 0.81 8.10
C ILE A 253 35.85 0.39 8.38
N ASP A 254 36.79 1.09 7.75
CA ASP A 254 38.21 1.03 8.10
C ASP A 254 38.44 1.90 9.36
N GLU A 255 38.99 1.30 10.42
CA GLU A 255 39.31 1.98 11.69
C GLU A 255 40.29 3.14 11.53
N LYS A 256 41.10 3.15 10.45
CA LYS A 256 42.04 4.23 10.13
C LYS A 256 41.51 5.18 9.04
N GLY A 257 40.29 4.92 8.55
CA GLY A 257 39.66 5.61 7.44
C GLY A 257 38.98 6.93 7.81
N GLU A 258 38.42 7.60 6.79
CA GLU A 258 37.64 8.84 6.96
C GLU A 258 36.40 8.62 7.84
N TRP A 259 35.71 7.49 7.64
CA TRP A 259 34.52 7.15 8.41
C TRP A 259 34.80 7.04 9.90
N ALA A 260 35.92 6.45 10.32
CA ALA A 260 36.30 6.37 11.73
C ALA A 260 36.65 7.74 12.34
N LYS A 261 37.16 8.68 11.52
CA LYS A 261 37.41 10.06 11.96
C LYS A 261 36.14 10.88 12.14
N TRP A 262 35.13 10.64 11.29
CA TRP A 262 33.82 11.31 11.39
C TRP A 262 32.90 10.65 12.43
N TRP A 263 33.08 9.35 12.67
CA TRP A 263 32.29 8.52 13.58
C TRP A 263 33.21 7.76 14.55
N PRO A 264 33.89 8.47 15.48
CA PRO A 264 34.85 7.86 16.40
C PRO A 264 34.16 7.01 17.47
N ASP A 265 32.95 7.36 17.88
CA ASP A 265 32.13 6.57 18.79
C ASP A 265 31.43 5.43 18.02
N GLU A 266 31.75 4.19 18.37
CA GLU A 266 31.19 3.01 17.74
C GLU A 266 29.71 2.80 18.05
N GLU A 267 29.26 3.12 19.26
CA GLU A 267 27.86 2.93 19.66
C GLU A 267 26.96 3.97 18.99
N GLU A 268 27.42 5.23 18.92
CA GLU A 268 26.74 6.25 18.13
C GLU A 268 26.68 5.83 16.65
N ARG A 269 27.79 5.36 16.07
CA ARG A 269 27.84 4.88 14.69
C ARG A 269 26.83 3.77 14.43
N LYS A 270 26.75 2.76 15.30
CA LYS A 270 25.79 1.65 15.20
C LYS A 270 24.34 2.16 15.25
N ALA A 271 24.04 3.10 16.14
CA ALA A 271 22.70 3.67 16.30
C ALA A 271 22.21 4.44 15.06
N TRP A 272 23.12 5.02 14.27
CA TRP A 272 22.79 5.81 13.08
C TRP A 272 22.86 5.04 11.76
N THR A 273 23.61 3.94 11.71
CA THR A 273 23.87 3.21 10.46
C THR A 273 22.59 2.77 9.75
N HIS A 274 21.55 2.37 10.48
CA HIS A 274 20.33 1.78 9.92
C HIS A 274 19.13 2.72 9.84
N ARG A 275 19.28 3.99 10.24
CA ARG A 275 18.22 5.01 10.23
C ARG A 275 18.03 5.63 8.85
N ILE A 276 16.82 6.13 8.56
CA ILE A 276 16.45 6.66 7.23
C ILE A 276 17.39 7.77 6.73
N ALA A 277 17.93 8.62 7.60
CA ALA A 277 18.91 9.63 7.22
C ALA A 277 20.14 9.08 6.51
N ASN A 278 20.57 7.86 6.83
CA ASN A 278 21.73 7.21 6.23
C ASN A 278 21.41 6.34 5.00
N LEU A 279 20.12 6.14 4.69
CA LEU A 279 19.68 5.26 3.63
C LEU A 279 19.32 6.05 2.38
N VAL A 280 19.78 5.58 1.23
CA VAL A 280 19.35 6.12 -0.06
C VAL A 280 18.95 5.01 -1.03
N PRO A 281 17.89 5.22 -1.83
CA PRO A 281 17.55 4.32 -2.92
C PRO A 281 18.61 4.42 -4.04
N LEU A 282 19.04 3.28 -4.57
CA LEU A 282 19.92 3.18 -5.74
C LEU A 282 19.56 1.98 -6.60
N ASN A 283 19.96 2.02 -7.87
CA ASN A 283 19.94 0.80 -8.68
C ASN A 283 21.05 -0.17 -8.26
N LYS A 284 20.83 -1.46 -8.51
CA LYS A 284 21.75 -2.55 -8.12
C LYS A 284 23.19 -2.34 -8.61
N LYS A 285 23.38 -1.89 -9.86
CA LYS A 285 24.71 -1.68 -10.44
C LYS A 285 25.51 -0.63 -9.66
N ARG A 286 24.87 0.48 -9.29
CA ARG A 286 25.51 1.56 -8.53
C ARG A 286 25.78 1.19 -7.10
N ASN A 287 24.82 0.54 -6.44
CA ASN A 287 25.00 0.11 -5.07
C ASN A 287 26.20 -0.87 -4.96
N SER A 288 26.27 -1.86 -5.85
CA SER A 288 27.42 -2.77 -5.92
C SER A 288 28.75 -2.06 -6.25
N ALA A 289 28.73 -0.92 -6.94
CA ALA A 289 29.94 -0.16 -7.25
C ALA A 289 30.37 0.75 -6.09
N ALA A 290 29.44 1.25 -5.26
CA ALA A 290 29.73 2.21 -4.20
C ALA A 290 30.60 1.65 -3.08
N GLN A 291 30.48 0.35 -2.78
CA GLN A 291 31.29 -0.37 -1.79
C GLN A 291 31.39 0.39 -0.45
N ASN A 292 32.47 0.22 0.30
CA ASN A 292 32.76 0.99 1.52
C ASN A 292 33.72 2.15 1.25
N TYR A 293 33.69 2.73 0.04
CA TYR A 293 34.55 3.83 -0.36
C TYR A 293 34.35 5.09 0.50
N LYS A 294 35.26 6.06 0.36
CA LYS A 294 35.15 7.37 1.01
C LYS A 294 33.91 8.11 0.51
N PHE A 295 33.41 9.03 1.31
CA PHE A 295 32.12 9.68 1.04
C PHE A 295 32.07 10.35 -0.34
N LEU A 296 33.11 11.10 -0.72
CA LEU A 296 33.17 11.77 -2.03
C LEU A 296 33.27 10.79 -3.21
N GLU A 297 33.88 9.62 -3.01
CA GLU A 297 33.96 8.58 -4.03
C GLU A 297 32.59 7.91 -4.23
N LYS A 298 31.89 7.60 -3.14
CA LYS A 298 30.49 7.13 -3.19
C LYS A 298 29.58 8.11 -3.93
N CYS A 299 29.66 9.41 -3.59
CA CYS A 299 28.89 10.45 -4.26
C CYS A 299 29.16 10.48 -5.78
N LYS A 300 30.42 10.36 -6.22
CA LYS A 300 30.73 10.27 -7.66
C LYS A 300 30.09 9.05 -8.32
N ILE A 301 30.06 7.91 -7.63
CA ILE A 301 29.48 6.66 -8.16
C ILE A 301 27.96 6.77 -8.30
N TYR A 302 27.28 7.33 -7.29
CA TYR A 302 25.82 7.52 -7.29
C TYR A 302 25.32 8.26 -8.55
N PHE A 303 26.15 9.16 -9.10
CA PHE A 303 25.82 10.01 -10.24
C PHE A 303 26.68 9.76 -11.48
N SER A 304 27.44 8.66 -11.49
CA SER A 304 28.23 8.28 -12.65
C SER A 304 27.35 7.80 -13.82
N GLY A 305 27.67 8.26 -15.04
CA GLY A 305 27.06 7.83 -16.31
C GLY A 305 26.07 8.83 -16.92
N ALA A 306 26.19 9.06 -18.24
CA ALA A 306 25.43 10.07 -19.00
C ALA A 306 23.95 9.73 -19.26
N LYS A 307 23.50 8.50 -18.95
CA LYS A 307 22.14 8.02 -19.28
C LYS A 307 21.23 7.76 -18.07
N SER A 308 21.65 8.07 -16.83
CA SER A 308 20.82 7.77 -15.66
C SER A 308 21.24 8.48 -14.37
N VAL A 309 21.41 9.80 -14.31
CA VAL A 309 21.53 10.53 -13.02
C VAL A 309 20.55 9.92 -12.00
N SER A 310 20.98 9.58 -10.76
CA SER A 310 20.10 8.88 -9.81
C SER A 310 18.75 9.60 -9.75
N SER A 311 17.69 8.93 -10.20
CA SER A 311 16.37 9.55 -10.41
C SER A 311 15.63 9.83 -9.10
N TYR A 312 16.22 9.43 -7.98
CA TYR A 312 15.65 9.59 -6.65
C TYR A 312 16.08 10.92 -6.05
N ALA A 313 15.08 11.69 -5.61
CA ALA A 313 15.29 12.96 -4.95
C ALA A 313 16.12 12.80 -3.65
N LEU A 314 15.88 11.71 -2.91
CA LEU A 314 16.62 11.37 -1.70
C LEU A 314 18.12 11.20 -1.93
N THR A 315 18.52 10.52 -3.01
CA THR A 315 19.94 10.35 -3.34
C THR A 315 20.57 11.69 -3.73
N SER A 316 19.83 12.54 -4.44
CA SER A 316 20.33 13.83 -4.92
C SER A 316 20.66 14.79 -3.78
N GLN A 317 19.90 14.74 -2.68
CA GLN A 317 20.19 15.52 -1.47
C GLN A 317 21.54 15.20 -0.82
N VAL A 318 22.07 13.97 -1.03
CA VAL A 318 23.37 13.57 -0.46
C VAL A 318 24.54 14.28 -1.14
N ILE A 319 24.43 14.61 -2.44
CA ILE A 319 25.49 15.29 -3.19
C ILE A 319 25.83 16.66 -2.59
N GLY A 320 24.81 17.36 -2.07
CA GLY A 320 24.97 18.70 -1.52
C GLY A 320 25.84 18.73 -0.25
N GLN A 321 26.09 17.58 0.37
CA GLN A 321 26.87 17.49 1.59
C GLN A 321 28.36 17.38 1.31
N LYS A 322 29.18 18.01 2.16
CA LYS A 322 30.65 17.91 2.10
C LYS A 322 31.21 16.87 3.06
N ARG A 323 30.45 16.57 4.11
CA ARG A 323 30.79 15.61 5.16
C ARG A 323 29.53 14.85 5.57
N TRP A 324 29.72 13.71 6.18
CA TRP A 324 28.66 12.82 6.62
C TRP A 324 28.90 12.44 8.08
N THR A 325 28.77 13.43 8.97
CA THR A 325 29.06 13.35 10.42
C THR A 325 27.76 13.17 11.22
N PRO A 326 27.82 12.84 12.53
CA PRO A 326 26.63 12.74 13.38
C PRO A 326 25.69 13.95 13.29
N GLU A 327 26.23 15.16 13.27
CA GLU A 327 25.43 16.40 13.20
C GLU A 327 24.66 16.50 11.89
N VAL A 328 25.28 16.09 10.77
CA VAL A 328 24.64 16.08 9.44
C VAL A 328 23.52 15.05 9.39
N LEU A 329 23.73 13.84 9.93
CA LEU A 329 22.71 12.80 9.96
C LEU A 329 21.54 13.18 10.88
N LYS A 330 21.82 13.78 12.03
CA LYS A 330 20.77 14.23 12.96
C LYS A 330 19.87 15.29 12.32
N ALA A 331 20.46 16.35 11.75
CA ALA A 331 19.70 17.38 11.06
C ALA A 331 18.92 16.83 9.86
N ARG A 332 19.51 15.89 9.12
CA ARG A 332 18.83 15.19 8.01
C ARG A 332 17.68 14.34 8.52
N GLN A 333 17.85 13.60 9.61
CA GLN A 333 16.80 12.76 10.21
C GLN A 333 15.61 13.61 10.62
N GLU A 334 15.82 14.70 11.37
CA GLU A 334 14.77 15.64 11.76
C GLU A 334 14.01 16.17 10.55
N HIS A 335 14.71 16.55 9.48
CA HIS A 335 14.09 17.00 8.24
C HIS A 335 13.27 15.91 7.55
N LEU A 336 13.82 14.69 7.39
CA LEU A 336 13.13 13.60 6.71
C LEU A 336 11.92 13.10 7.50
N ILE A 337 11.99 13.09 8.84
CA ILE A 337 10.85 12.82 9.71
C ILE A 337 9.78 13.88 9.49
N LYS A 338 10.12 15.17 9.46
CA LYS A 338 9.16 16.23 9.14
C LYS A 338 8.48 16.01 7.78
N VAL A 339 9.24 15.60 6.75
CA VAL A 339 8.66 15.31 5.42
C VAL A 339 7.64 14.16 5.50
N PHE A 340 7.90 13.11 6.29
CA PHE A 340 6.90 12.08 6.52
C PHE A 340 5.65 12.62 7.21
N MET A 341 5.84 13.38 8.29
CA MET A 341 4.73 13.95 9.07
C MET A 341 3.87 14.86 8.20
N ASP A 342 4.47 15.76 7.41
CA ASP A 342 3.75 16.65 6.49
C ASP A 342 3.07 15.85 5.35
N GLY A 343 3.76 14.85 4.78
CA GLY A 343 3.24 14.04 3.68
C GLY A 343 2.04 13.18 4.05
N TRP A 344 1.98 12.74 5.30
CA TRP A 344 0.85 12.01 5.88
C TRP A 344 -0.06 12.89 6.75
N GLU A 345 0.12 14.20 6.83
CA GLU A 345 -0.69 15.09 7.69
C GLU A 345 -0.78 14.59 9.16
N LEU A 346 0.35 14.22 9.73
CA LEU A 346 0.50 13.80 11.13
C LEU A 346 1.02 15.01 11.93
N HIS A 347 0.14 15.94 12.32
CA HIS A 347 0.53 17.21 12.94
C HIS A 347 0.41 17.21 14.45
#